data_AF-A0A518IFD4-F1
#
_entry.id   AF-A0A518IFD4-F1
#
_cell.length_a   1.000
_cell.length_b   1.000
_cell.length_c   1.000
_cell.angle_alpha   90.00
_cell.angle_beta   90.00
_cell.angle_gamma   90.00
#
_symmetry.space_group_name_H-M   'P 1'
#
loop_
_entity.id
_entity.type
_entity.pdbx_description
1 polymer ?
#
loop_
_entity_poly.entity_id
_entity_poly.type
_entity_poly.pdbx_seq_one_letter_code
_entity_poly.pdbx_strand_id
1 'polypeptide(L)'
;MKLIIACCVFFALTPAAHATDRYYFDIHVRSQSGQYQVNATSPDKEAFQANFTYKCVDTKSGKTIWTRKQPMQKPQLFKFPNGSFEYAIPKEGSPVMIFVSDHGTAVILTSRDHLIVVSSKGQKVGESDFLKDALTEDEIDQFVHRWLLGQSWSRFNAWYFLDLPGRKLFVIRSGWGRRIFVNALKGKLVQSSQALEADAEEREKKLVMATLSLKEEPDNHELSKLAAAYLAGILKLPEAIPFLRTLEESRYSSSCTCGGNYDDEDFNNEIDPRRYCTYDLRQVTQLSLRRLGVTPKHLPCHSFKLEKDGIAIPFKSTVQERPRHEAVELVEVGMSAREVLNTIGAPDYIDHDTWSYDIDASPPFSLNLTFNARNVTATKKEAPLWKSGLARDEALAF
;
A
#
# COMPACT_ATOMS: atom_id res chain seq x y z
N MET A 1 58.01 -25.75 20.31
CA MET A 1 57.57 -25.13 19.04
C MET A 1 56.20 -24.53 19.31
N LYS A 2 56.10 -23.20 19.42
CA LYS A 2 54.91 -22.48 19.89
C LYS A 2 53.94 -22.27 18.73
N LEU A 3 52.69 -22.73 18.85
CA LEU A 3 51.61 -22.43 17.93
C LEU A 3 50.91 -21.16 18.42
N ILE A 4 51.03 -20.07 17.66
CA ILE A 4 50.37 -18.79 17.94
C ILE A 4 48.96 -18.88 17.38
N ILE A 5 47.97 -18.90 18.27
CA ILE A 5 46.56 -18.71 17.92
C ILE A 5 46.37 -17.21 17.65
N ALA A 6 46.24 -16.84 16.38
CA ALA A 6 45.81 -15.52 15.98
C ALA A 6 44.29 -15.42 16.21
N CYS A 7 43.90 -14.85 17.36
CA CYS A 7 42.56 -14.33 17.57
C CYS A 7 42.37 -13.11 16.65
N CYS A 8 41.85 -13.33 15.45
CA CYS A 8 41.23 -12.27 14.66
C CYS A 8 39.93 -11.86 15.35
N VAL A 9 40.04 -10.86 16.21
CA VAL A 9 38.91 -10.07 16.70
C VAL A 9 38.28 -9.41 15.48
N PHE A 10 37.21 -10.01 14.96
CA PHE A 10 36.26 -9.31 14.12
C PHE A 10 35.63 -8.21 14.99
N PHE A 11 36.21 -7.01 14.95
CA PHE A 11 35.44 -5.81 15.22
C PHE A 11 34.34 -5.77 14.17
N ALA A 12 33.18 -6.29 14.54
CA ALA A 12 31.92 -5.92 13.92
C ALA A 12 31.79 -4.41 14.08
N LEU A 13 32.30 -3.67 13.09
CA LEU A 13 31.80 -2.34 12.78
C LEU A 13 30.35 -2.55 12.38
N THR A 14 29.47 -2.64 13.37
CA THR A 14 28.04 -2.45 13.13
C THR A 14 27.94 -1.10 12.43
N PRO A 15 27.50 -1.01 11.17
CA PRO A 15 27.16 0.28 10.61
C PRO A 15 26.24 0.93 11.61
N ALA A 16 26.54 2.18 12.00
CA ALA A 16 25.71 2.94 12.91
C ALA A 16 24.27 2.76 12.43
N ALA A 17 23.44 2.13 13.26
CA ALA A 17 22.04 1.98 12.99
C ALA A 17 21.46 3.40 12.96
N HIS A 18 21.52 4.04 11.81
CA HIS A 18 20.79 5.25 11.54
C HIS A 18 19.34 4.81 11.52
N ALA A 19 18.69 4.91 12.68
CA ALA A 19 17.24 4.91 12.73
C ALA A 19 16.80 6.04 11.79
N THR A 20 16.24 5.68 10.63
CA THR A 20 15.62 6.66 9.75
C THR A 20 14.55 7.37 10.57
N ASP A 21 14.67 8.69 10.67
CA ASP A 21 13.76 9.53 11.44
C ASP A 21 12.30 9.23 11.05
N ARG A 22 11.48 8.75 12.02
CA ARG A 22 10.04 8.58 11.78
C ARG A 22 9.34 9.89 12.05
N TYR A 23 8.94 10.60 11.01
CA TYR A 23 8.09 11.78 11.15
C TYR A 23 6.63 11.34 11.29
N TYR A 24 6.00 11.74 12.38
CA TYR A 24 4.53 11.75 12.47
C TYR A 24 4.11 13.18 12.14
N PHE A 25 3.08 13.36 11.33
CA PHE A 25 2.60 14.68 10.94
C PHE A 25 1.33 15.04 11.71
N ASP A 26 1.01 16.33 11.75
CA ASP A 26 -0.31 16.76 12.19
C ASP A 26 -1.37 16.13 11.27
N ILE A 27 -2.39 15.51 11.88
CA ILE A 27 -3.46 14.81 11.15
C ILE A 27 -4.74 15.64 11.27
N HIS A 28 -5.36 15.91 10.13
CA HIS A 28 -6.66 16.58 10.04
C HIS A 28 -7.61 15.68 9.25
N VAL A 29 -8.65 15.16 9.92
CA VAL A 29 -9.63 14.25 9.32
C VAL A 29 -11.04 14.73 9.56
N ARG A 30 -11.89 14.63 8.55
CA ARG A 30 -13.33 14.93 8.65
C ARG A 30 -14.16 13.65 8.63
N SER A 31 -15.35 13.74 9.20
CA SER A 31 -16.35 12.68 9.06
C SER A 31 -16.91 12.70 7.64
N GLN A 32 -17.54 11.60 7.21
CA GLN A 32 -18.05 11.49 5.85
C GLN A 32 -19.08 12.60 5.52
N SER A 33 -19.93 12.97 6.48
CA SER A 33 -20.86 14.10 6.33
C SER A 33 -20.18 15.48 6.40
N GLY A 34 -18.91 15.53 6.78
CA GLY A 34 -18.18 16.74 7.11
C GLY A 34 -18.58 17.38 8.44
N GLN A 35 -19.54 16.81 9.19
CA GLN A 35 -20.06 17.38 10.44
C GLN A 35 -19.01 17.46 11.55
N TYR A 36 -18.11 16.48 11.63
CA TYR A 36 -17.06 16.44 12.66
C TYR A 36 -15.69 16.49 12.03
N GLN A 37 -14.75 17.16 12.70
CA GLN A 37 -13.33 17.16 12.34
C GLN A 37 -12.49 16.81 13.56
N VAL A 38 -11.56 15.87 13.42
CA VAL A 38 -10.54 15.58 14.43
C VAL A 38 -9.20 16.08 13.94
N ASN A 39 -8.55 16.88 14.78
CA ASN A 39 -7.19 17.34 14.58
C ASN A 39 -6.30 16.66 15.62
N ALA A 40 -5.19 16.06 15.20
CA ALA A 40 -4.13 15.60 16.09
C ALA A 40 -2.88 16.44 15.81
N THR A 41 -2.44 17.20 16.82
CA THR A 41 -1.30 18.10 16.68
C THR A 41 -0.23 17.80 17.72
N SER A 42 1.03 17.73 17.29
CA SER A 42 2.19 17.63 18.18
C SER A 42 2.71 19.02 18.57
N PRO A 43 3.19 19.22 19.81
CA PRO A 43 3.89 20.46 20.17
C PRO A 43 5.24 20.60 19.43
N ASP A 44 5.85 19.48 19.07
CA ASP A 44 7.20 19.42 18.48
C ASP A 44 7.09 19.08 16.99
N LYS A 45 7.89 19.76 16.15
CA LYS A 45 7.94 19.55 14.68
C LYS A 45 9.11 18.66 14.23
N GLU A 46 9.63 17.85 15.14
CA GLU A 46 10.85 17.07 14.94
C GLU A 46 10.57 15.61 14.54
N ALA A 47 11.62 14.81 14.36
CA ALA A 47 11.48 13.37 14.22
C ALA A 47 10.88 12.73 15.49
N PHE A 48 10.16 11.63 15.32
CA PHE A 48 9.52 10.87 16.40
C PHE A 48 8.56 11.69 17.27
N GLN A 49 7.81 12.61 16.65
CA GLN A 49 6.80 13.42 17.34
C GLN A 49 5.93 12.59 18.27
N ALA A 50 5.65 13.14 19.44
CA ALA A 50 4.84 12.53 20.48
C ALA A 50 4.06 13.61 21.22
N ASN A 51 3.39 13.25 22.32
CA ASN A 51 2.59 14.17 23.12
C ASN A 51 1.47 14.87 22.32
N PHE A 52 0.87 14.14 21.38
CA PHE A 52 -0.19 14.67 20.53
C PHE A 52 -1.40 15.14 21.33
N THR A 53 -1.95 16.29 20.95
CA THR A 53 -3.26 16.77 21.40
C THR A 53 -4.28 16.51 20.30
N TYR A 54 -5.31 15.75 20.64
CA TYR A 54 -6.44 15.43 19.79
C TYR A 54 -7.61 16.36 20.13
N LYS A 55 -8.21 16.98 19.12
CA LYS A 55 -9.36 17.88 19.27
C LYS A 55 -10.44 17.53 18.25
N CYS A 56 -11.62 17.17 18.73
CA CYS A 56 -12.81 16.98 17.90
C CYS A 56 -13.69 18.23 17.93
N VAL A 57 -14.06 18.71 16.76
CA VAL A 57 -14.84 19.93 16.57
C VAL A 57 -16.05 19.61 15.69
N ASP A 58 -17.22 20.11 16.09
CA ASP A 58 -18.38 20.20 15.21
C ASP A 58 -18.13 21.35 14.23
N THR A 59 -18.02 21.04 12.94
CA THR A 59 -17.56 21.96 11.91
C THR A 59 -18.56 23.08 11.63
N LYS A 60 -19.85 22.82 11.83
CA LYS A 60 -20.92 23.79 11.62
C LYS A 60 -20.93 24.86 12.71
N SER A 61 -20.79 24.44 13.97
CA SER A 61 -20.82 25.34 15.12
C SER A 61 -19.45 25.87 15.54
N GLY A 62 -18.36 25.25 15.07
CA GLY A 62 -16.99 25.50 15.55
C GLY A 62 -16.75 25.03 16.99
N LYS A 63 -17.73 24.40 17.63
CA LYS A 63 -17.65 24.01 19.04
C LYS A 63 -16.75 22.79 19.20
N THR A 64 -15.84 22.86 20.16
CA THR A 64 -15.06 21.69 20.58
C THR A 64 -15.96 20.72 21.31
N ILE A 65 -16.08 19.50 20.79
CA ILE A 65 -16.88 18.43 21.38
C ILE A 65 -16.07 17.72 22.46
N TRP A 66 -14.81 17.41 22.15
CA TRP A 66 -13.88 16.85 23.12
C TRP A 66 -12.43 17.16 22.76
N THR A 67 -11.58 17.10 23.78
CA THR A 67 -10.13 17.17 23.68
C THR A 67 -9.54 15.98 24.43
N ARG A 68 -8.48 15.39 23.89
CA ARG A 68 -7.74 14.28 24.49
C ARG A 68 -6.25 14.51 24.30
N LYS A 69 -5.43 14.12 25.27
CA LYS A 69 -3.96 14.11 25.13
C LYS A 69 -3.46 12.67 24.99
N GLN A 70 -2.44 12.46 24.16
CA GLN A 70 -1.70 11.20 24.11
C GLN A 70 -1.13 10.89 25.50
N PRO A 71 -1.41 9.71 26.07
CA PRO A 71 -0.84 9.33 27.35
C PRO A 71 0.69 9.25 27.30
N MET A 72 1.37 10.01 28.17
CA MET A 72 2.83 10.01 28.29
C MET A 72 3.29 9.27 29.56
N GLN A 73 4.49 8.70 29.53
CA GLN A 73 5.18 8.26 30.74
C GLN A 73 5.72 9.47 31.51
N LYS A 74 6.11 9.26 32.77
CA LYS A 74 6.86 10.29 33.48
C LYS A 74 8.18 10.55 32.75
N PRO A 75 8.62 11.82 32.60
CA PRO A 75 9.92 12.12 32.02
C PRO A 75 11.02 11.31 32.71
N GLN A 76 11.91 10.72 31.91
CA GLN A 76 13.08 10.01 32.42
C GLN A 76 14.32 10.83 32.06
N LEU A 77 15.22 10.97 33.03
CA LEU A 77 16.51 11.65 32.82
C LEU A 77 17.51 10.64 32.23
N PHE A 78 17.94 10.89 31.00
CA PHE A 78 19.00 10.15 30.35
C PHE A 78 20.32 10.90 30.55
N LYS A 79 21.30 10.22 31.17
CA LYS A 79 22.63 10.77 31.42
C LYS A 79 23.63 10.18 30.43
N PHE A 80 24.33 11.06 29.73
CA PHE A 80 25.43 10.75 28.82
C PHE A 80 26.72 11.42 29.32
N PRO A 81 27.91 10.95 28.90
CA PRO A 81 29.18 11.54 29.34
C PRO A 81 29.33 13.04 29.03
N ASN A 82 28.61 13.55 28.04
CA ASN A 82 28.64 14.94 27.59
C ASN A 82 27.39 15.77 27.96
N GLY A 83 26.48 15.23 28.79
CA GLY A 83 25.29 15.96 29.22
C GLY A 83 24.14 15.05 29.64
N SER A 84 23.04 15.63 30.08
CA SER A 84 21.82 14.90 30.37
C SER A 84 20.62 15.57 29.71
N PHE A 85 19.68 14.79 29.23
CA PHE A 85 18.40 15.30 28.75
C PHE A 85 17.25 14.50 29.37
N GLU A 86 16.13 15.18 29.63
CA GLU A 86 14.89 14.51 30.05
C GLU A 86 14.04 14.23 28.81
N TYR A 87 13.55 13.01 28.71
CA TYR A 87 12.66 12.61 27.62
C TYR A 87 11.48 11.81 28.17
N ALA A 88 10.27 12.17 27.74
CA ALA A 88 9.05 11.47 28.10
C ALA A 88 8.68 10.49 26.98
N ILE A 89 8.77 9.19 27.28
CA ILE A 89 8.38 8.14 26.34
C ILE A 89 6.85 8.06 26.31
N PRO A 90 6.19 8.00 25.13
CA PRO A 90 4.76 7.88 25.09
C PRO A 90 4.30 6.47 25.55
N LYS A 91 3.23 6.40 26.34
CA LYS A 91 2.59 5.12 26.74
C LYS A 91 1.81 4.49 25.59
N GLU A 92 1.31 5.33 24.70
CA GLU A 92 0.55 5.01 23.50
C GLU A 92 1.38 5.36 22.27
N GLY A 93 1.36 4.57 21.21
CA GLY A 93 2.06 4.95 19.97
C GLY A 93 1.57 6.29 19.41
N SER A 94 2.42 7.03 18.70
CA SER A 94 1.99 8.26 18.01
C SER A 94 0.98 7.91 16.91
N PRO A 95 0.02 8.80 16.61
CA PRO A 95 -1.04 8.48 15.65
C PRO A 95 -0.46 8.37 14.24
N VAL A 96 -0.88 7.33 13.53
CA VAL A 96 -0.54 7.09 12.11
C VAL A 96 -1.74 7.39 11.24
N MET A 97 -2.94 6.95 11.65
CA MET A 97 -4.21 7.26 10.97
C MET A 97 -5.30 7.56 11.99
N ILE A 98 -6.24 8.42 11.61
CA ILE A 98 -7.41 8.75 12.41
C ILE A 98 -8.62 8.73 11.48
N PHE A 99 -9.71 8.12 11.94
CA PHE A 99 -11.01 8.13 11.29
C PHE A 99 -12.03 8.71 12.27
N VAL A 100 -12.99 9.49 11.77
CA VAL A 100 -14.08 10.03 12.60
C VAL A 100 -15.44 9.75 11.97
N SER A 101 -16.37 9.27 12.79
CA SER A 101 -17.75 8.98 12.39
C SER A 101 -18.61 10.24 12.40
N ASP A 102 -19.77 10.17 11.75
CA ASP A 102 -20.83 11.20 11.78
C ASP A 102 -21.54 11.32 13.14
N HIS A 103 -20.99 10.68 14.17
CA HIS A 103 -21.46 10.80 15.55
C HIS A 103 -20.36 11.30 16.50
N GLY A 104 -19.21 11.72 15.95
CA GLY A 104 -18.08 12.27 16.72
C GLY A 104 -17.24 11.21 17.45
N THR A 105 -17.47 9.91 17.18
CA THR A 105 -16.58 8.82 17.63
C THR A 105 -15.39 8.74 16.68
N ALA A 106 -14.18 8.60 17.23
CA ALA A 106 -12.94 8.48 16.48
C ALA A 106 -12.27 7.11 16.69
N VAL A 107 -11.60 6.63 15.65
CA VAL A 107 -10.72 5.46 15.69
C VAL A 107 -9.32 5.91 15.29
N ILE A 108 -8.32 5.57 16.12
CA ILE A 108 -6.93 6.00 15.95
C ILE A 108 -6.08 4.73 15.80
N LEU A 109 -5.40 4.59 14.66
CA LEU A 109 -4.31 3.63 14.52
C LEU A 109 -3.01 4.31 14.96
N THR A 110 -2.27 3.64 15.84
CA THR A 110 -1.01 4.16 16.37
C THR A 110 0.20 3.47 15.74
N SER A 111 1.39 4.04 15.91
CA SER A 111 2.66 3.48 15.44
C SER A 111 3.14 2.21 16.14
N ARG A 112 2.38 1.75 17.15
CA ARG A 112 2.54 0.45 17.82
C ARG A 112 1.47 -0.55 17.38
N ASP A 113 0.79 -0.27 16.28
CA ASP A 113 -0.28 -1.10 15.72
C ASP A 113 -1.47 -1.26 16.69
N HIS A 114 -1.62 -0.38 17.68
CA HIS A 114 -2.82 -0.36 18.50
C HIS A 114 -3.93 0.42 17.79
N LEU A 115 -5.13 -0.16 17.77
CA LEU A 115 -6.34 0.51 17.33
C LEU A 115 -7.13 0.99 18.55
N ILE A 116 -7.24 2.31 18.69
CA ILE A 116 -7.85 2.94 19.85
C ILE A 116 -9.16 3.58 19.45
N VAL A 117 -10.22 3.27 20.20
CA VAL A 117 -11.54 3.85 19.95
C VAL A 117 -11.86 4.90 21.01
N VAL A 118 -12.18 6.11 20.54
CA VAL A 118 -12.53 7.27 21.36
C VAL A 118 -13.98 7.63 21.10
N SER A 119 -14.82 7.55 22.13
CA SER A 119 -16.25 7.90 22.05
C SER A 119 -16.48 9.37 21.69
N SER A 120 -17.72 9.70 21.34
CA SER A 120 -18.20 11.08 21.14
C SER A 120 -18.06 11.99 22.36
N LYS A 121 -17.69 11.46 23.53
CA LYS A 121 -17.39 12.23 24.75
C LYS A 121 -15.88 12.40 24.99
N GLY A 122 -15.03 11.97 24.06
CA GLY A 122 -13.57 12.01 24.20
C GLY A 122 -12.96 10.93 25.08
N GLN A 123 -13.77 9.98 25.57
CA GLN A 123 -13.29 8.89 26.41
C GLN A 123 -12.81 7.72 25.55
N LYS A 124 -11.63 7.17 25.88
CA LYS A 124 -11.16 5.90 25.34
C LYS A 124 -12.10 4.79 25.81
N VAL A 125 -12.80 4.16 24.87
CA VAL A 125 -13.76 3.08 25.16
C VAL A 125 -13.18 1.70 24.95
N GLY A 126 -12.10 1.58 24.17
CA GLY A 126 -11.35 0.35 24.02
C GLY A 126 -10.06 0.54 23.23
N GLU A 127 -9.25 -0.50 23.25
CA GLU A 127 -7.97 -0.62 22.56
C GLU A 127 -7.75 -2.10 22.25
N SER A 128 -7.23 -2.39 21.07
CA SER A 128 -6.77 -3.71 20.67
C SER A 128 -5.38 -3.59 20.04
N ASP A 129 -4.50 -4.55 20.32
CA ASP A 129 -3.29 -4.77 19.55
C ASP A 129 -3.72 -5.36 18.21
N PHE A 130 -3.81 -4.52 17.19
CA PHE A 130 -4.52 -4.85 15.96
C PHE A 130 -3.91 -6.06 15.24
N LEU A 131 -2.57 -6.18 15.26
CA LEU A 131 -1.89 -7.34 14.69
C LEU A 131 -2.23 -8.60 15.44
N LYS A 132 -1.98 -8.59 16.75
CA LYS A 132 -2.05 -9.80 17.55
C LYS A 132 -3.48 -10.26 17.78
N ASP A 133 -4.40 -9.31 17.91
CA ASP A 133 -5.78 -9.61 18.28
C ASP A 133 -6.65 -9.88 17.05
N ALA A 134 -6.35 -9.28 15.89
CA ALA A 134 -7.24 -9.33 14.72
C ALA A 134 -6.75 -10.20 13.57
N LEU A 135 -5.44 -10.49 13.48
CA LEU A 135 -4.85 -11.31 12.43
C LEU A 135 -4.26 -12.61 12.98
N THR A 136 -4.20 -13.62 12.13
CA THR A 136 -3.45 -14.86 12.38
C THR A 136 -1.96 -14.68 12.12
N GLU A 137 -1.11 -15.56 12.68
CA GLU A 137 0.34 -15.55 12.41
C GLU A 137 0.62 -15.73 10.91
N ASP A 138 -0.07 -16.65 10.24
CA ASP A 138 0.06 -16.88 8.79
C ASP A 138 -0.29 -15.62 7.97
N GLU A 139 -1.35 -14.90 8.33
CA GLU A 139 -1.70 -13.65 7.67
C GLU A 139 -0.65 -12.56 7.87
N ILE A 140 -0.07 -12.49 9.07
CA ILE A 140 1.00 -11.53 9.38
C ILE A 140 2.24 -11.86 8.55
N ASP A 141 2.67 -13.11 8.55
CA ASP A 141 3.88 -13.54 7.84
C ASP A 141 3.74 -13.39 6.32
N GLN A 142 2.54 -13.61 5.78
CA GLN A 142 2.30 -13.53 4.34
C GLN A 142 2.04 -12.10 3.84
N PHE A 143 1.31 -11.28 4.60
CA PHE A 143 0.75 -10.03 4.08
C PHE A 143 1.16 -8.75 4.82
N VAL A 144 1.88 -8.87 5.95
CA VAL A 144 2.30 -7.71 6.75
C VAL A 144 3.81 -7.53 6.66
N HIS A 145 4.24 -6.46 6.00
CA HIS A 145 5.65 -6.23 5.73
C HIS A 145 6.22 -5.26 6.76
N ARG A 146 7.30 -5.71 7.42
CA ARG A 146 8.03 -4.86 8.37
C ARG A 146 9.07 -4.05 7.61
N TRP A 147 8.81 -2.76 7.47
CA TRP A 147 9.77 -1.79 6.97
C TRP A 147 10.42 -1.04 8.14
N LEU A 148 11.59 -0.45 7.90
CA LEU A 148 12.27 0.41 8.89
C LEU A 148 11.34 1.51 9.43
N LEU A 149 10.42 2.01 8.59
CA LEU A 149 9.46 3.07 8.90
C LEU A 149 8.17 2.59 9.60
N GLY A 150 7.96 1.28 9.73
CA GLY A 150 6.77 0.71 10.33
C GLY A 150 6.25 -0.48 9.56
N GLN A 151 5.11 -0.99 10.00
CA GLN A 151 4.44 -2.08 9.31
C GLN A 151 3.63 -1.51 8.15
N SER A 152 3.80 -2.05 6.96
CA SER A 152 2.99 -1.71 5.78
C SER A 152 2.02 -2.84 5.52
N TRP A 153 0.74 -2.49 5.54
CA TRP A 153 -0.38 -3.39 5.37
C TRP A 153 -1.09 -2.87 4.13
N SER A 154 -0.87 -3.55 3.00
CA SER A 154 -1.37 -3.25 1.65
C SER A 154 -2.06 -1.89 1.40
N ARG A 155 -1.57 -1.15 0.40
CA ARG A 155 -2.18 0.10 -0.10
C ARG A 155 -3.63 -0.05 -0.63
N PHE A 156 -4.17 -1.27 -0.65
CA PHE A 156 -5.53 -1.59 -1.11
C PHE A 156 -6.55 -1.75 0.03
N ASN A 157 -6.15 -1.48 1.27
CA ASN A 157 -7.06 -1.58 2.41
C ASN A 157 -8.15 -0.49 2.38
N ALA A 158 -9.36 -0.85 2.80
CA ALA A 158 -10.45 0.11 3.03
C ALA A 158 -10.80 0.20 4.51
N TRP A 159 -10.84 1.41 5.03
CA TRP A 159 -11.09 1.72 6.44
C TRP A 159 -12.33 2.61 6.51
N TYR A 160 -13.38 2.18 7.20
CA TYR A 160 -14.63 2.93 7.21
C TYR A 160 -15.52 2.61 8.41
N PHE A 161 -16.41 3.55 8.74
CA PHE A 161 -17.51 3.28 9.65
C PHE A 161 -18.68 2.61 8.91
N LEU A 162 -19.24 1.60 9.57
CA LEU A 162 -20.47 0.92 9.18
C LEU A 162 -21.52 1.14 10.26
N ASP A 163 -22.48 2.00 9.93
CA ASP A 163 -23.59 2.38 10.79
C ASP A 163 -24.81 1.49 10.55
N LEU A 164 -25.10 0.62 11.51
CA LEU A 164 -26.28 -0.26 11.49
C LEU A 164 -27.24 0.12 12.63
N PRO A 165 -28.54 -0.21 12.52
CA PRO A 165 -29.47 -0.02 13.63
C PRO A 165 -28.96 -0.71 14.91
N GLY A 166 -28.71 0.09 15.96
CA GLY A 166 -28.22 -0.41 17.25
C GLY A 166 -26.76 -0.90 17.27
N ARG A 167 -26.02 -0.84 16.16
CA ARG A 167 -24.60 -1.23 16.11
C ARG A 167 -23.79 -0.19 15.36
N LYS A 168 -22.69 0.22 15.98
CA LYS A 168 -21.70 1.12 15.37
C LYS A 168 -20.42 0.34 15.20
N LEU A 169 -20.05 0.07 13.96
CA LEU A 169 -18.87 -0.72 13.64
C LEU A 169 -17.86 0.15 12.91
N PHE A 170 -16.60 -0.15 13.16
CA PHE A 170 -15.50 0.27 12.32
C PHE A 170 -14.97 -0.97 11.61
N VAL A 171 -14.85 -0.89 10.30
CA VAL A 171 -14.51 -2.01 9.44
C VAL A 171 -13.20 -1.72 8.73
N ILE A 172 -12.33 -2.73 8.74
CA ILE A 172 -11.07 -2.72 8.00
C ILE A 172 -11.15 -3.89 7.02
N ARG A 173 -11.27 -3.59 5.73
CA ARG A 173 -11.15 -4.56 4.65
C ARG A 173 -9.69 -4.61 4.23
N SER A 174 -9.07 -5.76 4.40
CA SER A 174 -7.71 -5.98 3.91
C SER A 174 -7.67 -6.14 2.39
N GLY A 175 -6.51 -5.88 1.79
CA GLY A 175 -6.27 -6.12 0.36
C GLY A 175 -6.52 -7.58 -0.04
N TRP A 176 -6.19 -8.54 0.81
CA TRP A 176 -6.47 -9.97 0.58
C TRP A 176 -7.94 -10.39 0.85
N GLY A 177 -8.81 -9.43 1.16
CA GLY A 177 -10.27 -9.63 1.21
C GLY A 177 -10.86 -9.93 2.58
N ARG A 178 -10.04 -10.08 3.62
CA ARG A 178 -10.51 -10.29 5.01
C ARG A 178 -11.16 -9.00 5.55
N ARG A 179 -12.28 -9.13 6.26
CA ARG A 179 -12.92 -8.02 6.98
C ARG A 179 -12.75 -8.16 8.49
N ILE A 180 -12.23 -7.11 9.10
CA ILE A 180 -12.07 -7.01 10.55
C ILE A 180 -13.11 -6.03 11.07
N PHE A 181 -13.91 -6.47 12.02
CA PHE A 181 -14.99 -5.69 12.61
C PHE A 181 -14.62 -5.26 14.02
N VAL A 182 -14.74 -3.97 14.29
CA VAL A 182 -14.50 -3.38 15.61
C VAL A 182 -15.77 -2.70 16.06
N ASN A 183 -16.26 -3.04 17.25
CA ASN A 183 -17.38 -2.35 17.87
C ASN A 183 -16.93 -0.94 18.29
N ALA A 184 -17.37 0.09 17.57
CA ALA A 184 -16.97 1.48 17.82
C ALA A 184 -17.52 2.06 19.14
N LEU A 185 -18.46 1.38 19.82
CA LEU A 185 -18.95 1.80 21.14
C LEU A 185 -18.11 1.21 22.28
N LYS A 186 -17.49 0.05 22.06
CA LYS A 186 -16.76 -0.71 23.09
C LYS A 186 -15.27 -0.86 22.81
N GLY A 187 -14.81 -0.48 21.62
CA GLY A 187 -13.45 -0.69 21.12
C GLY A 187 -12.98 -2.13 21.24
N LYS A 188 -13.84 -3.09 20.88
CA LYS A 188 -13.54 -4.52 20.90
C LYS A 188 -13.80 -5.14 19.53
N LEU A 189 -13.00 -6.13 19.17
CA LEU A 189 -13.25 -6.94 17.99
C LEU A 189 -14.61 -7.64 18.08
N VAL A 190 -15.25 -7.79 16.93
CA VAL A 190 -16.54 -8.44 16.75
C VAL A 190 -16.33 -9.62 15.83
N GLN A 191 -16.83 -10.78 16.24
CA GLN A 191 -16.82 -11.96 15.38
C GLN A 191 -17.70 -11.70 14.16
N SER A 192 -17.17 -12.04 12.98
CA SER A 192 -17.91 -11.90 11.73
C SER A 192 -19.13 -12.83 11.71
N SER A 193 -20.17 -12.40 11.00
CA SER A 193 -21.31 -13.21 10.63
C SER A 193 -21.68 -12.94 9.18
N GLN A 194 -22.36 -13.87 8.52
CA GLN A 194 -22.75 -13.71 7.12
C GLN A 194 -23.55 -12.42 6.86
N ALA A 195 -24.42 -12.03 7.79
CA ALA A 195 -25.17 -10.77 7.69
C ALA A 195 -24.24 -9.55 7.76
N LEU A 196 -23.26 -9.55 8.67
CA LEU A 196 -22.29 -8.45 8.79
C LEU A 196 -21.40 -8.33 7.55
N GLU A 197 -20.97 -9.47 6.98
CA GLU A 197 -20.20 -9.49 5.74
C GLU A 197 -21.01 -8.91 4.57
N ALA A 198 -22.29 -9.24 4.47
CA ALA A 198 -23.17 -8.70 3.43
C ALA A 198 -23.40 -7.19 3.58
N ASP A 199 -23.64 -6.70 4.81
CA ASP A 199 -23.80 -5.27 5.09
C ASP A 199 -22.50 -4.50 4.78
N ALA A 200 -21.35 -5.07 5.13
CA ALA A 200 -20.05 -4.48 4.84
C ALA A 200 -19.76 -4.45 3.33
N GLU A 201 -20.05 -5.53 2.61
CA GLU A 201 -19.90 -5.58 1.16
C GLU A 201 -20.75 -4.51 0.47
N GLU A 202 -22.03 -4.39 0.83
CA GLU A 202 -22.92 -3.37 0.27
C GLU A 202 -22.41 -1.95 0.55
N ARG A 203 -21.83 -1.72 1.72
CA ARG A 203 -21.18 -0.46 2.06
C ARG A 203 -19.94 -0.21 1.21
N GLU A 204 -19.10 -1.21 1.00
CA GLU A 204 -17.90 -1.12 0.18
C GLU A 204 -18.22 -0.80 -1.28
N LYS A 205 -19.27 -1.42 -1.85
CA LYS A 205 -19.75 -1.08 -3.20
C LYS A 205 -20.04 0.40 -3.34
N LYS A 206 -20.76 0.97 -2.37
CA LYS A 206 -21.07 2.41 -2.34
C LYS A 206 -19.83 3.27 -2.20
N LEU A 207 -18.90 2.88 -1.33
CA LEU A 207 -17.63 3.61 -1.14
C LEU A 207 -16.79 3.60 -2.43
N VAL A 208 -16.63 2.43 -3.06
CA VAL A 208 -15.91 2.28 -4.33
C VAL A 208 -16.51 3.18 -5.40
N MET A 209 -17.83 3.12 -5.60
CA MET A 209 -18.48 3.93 -6.63
C MET A 209 -18.40 5.43 -6.33
N ALA A 210 -18.54 5.83 -5.07
CA ALA A 210 -18.36 7.22 -4.66
C ALA A 210 -16.93 7.70 -4.97
N THR A 211 -15.91 6.97 -4.53
CA THR A 211 -14.50 7.32 -4.77
C THR A 211 -14.17 7.39 -6.25
N LEU A 212 -14.57 6.39 -7.04
CA LEU A 212 -14.28 6.35 -8.49
C LEU A 212 -14.93 7.51 -9.26
N SER A 213 -16.05 8.05 -8.76
CA SER A 213 -16.74 9.19 -9.36
C SER A 213 -16.10 10.55 -9.08
N LEU A 214 -15.18 10.63 -8.11
CA LEU A 214 -14.50 11.88 -7.76
C LEU A 214 -13.58 12.32 -8.91
N LYS A 215 -13.51 13.63 -9.15
CA LYS A 215 -12.59 14.20 -10.14
C LYS A 215 -11.14 14.20 -9.64
N GLU A 216 -10.96 14.53 -8.37
CA GLU A 216 -9.65 14.66 -7.72
C GLU A 216 -9.34 13.42 -6.87
N GLU A 217 -8.09 13.28 -6.44
CA GLU A 217 -7.71 12.22 -5.50
C GLU A 217 -8.32 12.55 -4.12
N PRO A 218 -8.93 11.57 -3.42
CA PRO A 218 -9.39 11.73 -2.05
C PRO A 218 -8.27 12.13 -1.09
N ASP A 219 -8.65 12.68 0.06
CA ASP A 219 -7.71 12.94 1.14
C ASP A 219 -7.08 11.62 1.66
N ASN A 220 -5.87 11.68 2.22
CA ASN A 220 -5.09 10.50 2.67
C ASN A 220 -5.80 9.56 3.68
N HIS A 221 -6.88 10.02 4.31
CA HIS A 221 -7.66 9.26 5.29
C HIS A 221 -8.94 8.65 4.70
N GLU A 222 -9.22 8.89 3.42
CA GLU A 222 -10.32 8.31 2.66
C GLU A 222 -9.82 7.14 1.80
N LEU A 223 -10.76 6.38 1.23
CA LEU A 223 -10.42 5.32 0.27
C LEU A 223 -9.83 5.95 -0.99
N SER A 224 -8.54 5.71 -1.26
CA SER A 224 -7.85 6.22 -2.46
C SER A 224 -8.48 5.67 -3.75
N LYS A 225 -8.27 6.37 -4.88
CA LYS A 225 -8.72 5.86 -6.18
C LYS A 225 -8.04 4.57 -6.58
N LEU A 226 -6.79 4.40 -6.18
CA LEU A 226 -6.04 3.15 -6.38
C LEU A 226 -6.74 1.98 -5.69
N ALA A 227 -7.05 2.12 -4.40
CA ALA A 227 -7.75 1.09 -3.64
C ALA A 227 -9.18 0.86 -4.15
N ALA A 228 -9.91 1.93 -4.53
CA ALA A 228 -11.24 1.80 -5.10
C ALA A 228 -11.23 1.08 -6.46
N ALA A 229 -10.27 1.39 -7.34
CA ALA A 229 -10.12 0.71 -8.63
C ALA A 229 -9.81 -0.78 -8.45
N TYR A 230 -8.94 -1.12 -7.50
CA TYR A 230 -8.66 -2.51 -7.12
C TYR A 230 -9.93 -3.23 -6.62
N LEU A 231 -10.63 -2.61 -5.66
CA LEU A 231 -11.83 -3.20 -5.05
C LEU A 231 -12.97 -3.37 -6.04
N ALA A 232 -13.12 -2.51 -7.05
CA ALA A 232 -14.12 -2.69 -8.09
C ALA A 232 -14.00 -4.05 -8.82
N GLY A 233 -12.78 -4.49 -9.11
CA GLY A 233 -12.51 -5.78 -9.74
C GLY A 233 -12.71 -6.97 -8.79
N ILE A 234 -12.40 -6.79 -7.50
CA ILE A 234 -12.61 -7.82 -6.46
C ILE A 234 -14.10 -8.02 -6.18
N LEU A 235 -14.86 -6.93 -6.02
CA LEU A 235 -16.29 -6.92 -5.73
C LEU A 235 -17.17 -7.17 -6.96
N LYS A 236 -16.56 -7.35 -8.15
CA LYS A 236 -17.24 -7.63 -9.42
C LYS A 236 -18.31 -6.60 -9.78
N LEU A 237 -17.94 -5.31 -9.76
CA LEU A 237 -18.84 -4.18 -10.04
C LEU A 237 -18.81 -3.77 -11.53
N PRO A 238 -19.72 -4.29 -12.38
CA PRO A 238 -19.76 -3.91 -13.80
C PRO A 238 -20.03 -2.42 -14.01
N GLU A 239 -20.77 -1.76 -13.11
CA GLU A 239 -21.03 -0.32 -13.14
C GLU A 239 -19.76 0.53 -12.99
N ALA A 240 -18.66 -0.04 -12.47
CA ALA A 240 -17.38 0.64 -12.34
C ALA A 240 -16.61 0.74 -13.68
N ILE A 241 -16.98 -0.05 -14.70
CA ILE A 241 -16.23 -0.14 -15.97
C ILE A 241 -15.98 1.23 -16.62
N PRO A 242 -16.95 2.16 -16.74
CA PRO A 242 -16.68 3.47 -17.36
C PRO A 242 -15.64 4.30 -16.61
N PHE A 243 -15.63 4.23 -15.28
CA PHE A 243 -14.65 4.92 -14.44
C PHE A 243 -13.26 4.28 -14.61
N LEU A 244 -13.20 2.95 -14.56
CA LEU A 244 -11.97 2.19 -14.80
C LEU A 244 -11.39 2.53 -16.19
N ARG A 245 -12.20 2.60 -17.25
CA ARG A 245 -11.71 3.01 -18.59
C ARG A 245 -11.09 4.40 -18.63
N THR A 246 -11.51 5.29 -17.75
CA THR A 246 -10.92 6.63 -17.61
C THR A 246 -9.60 6.55 -16.84
N LEU A 247 -9.57 5.80 -15.73
CA LEU A 247 -8.38 5.64 -14.89
C LEU A 247 -7.25 4.85 -15.59
N GLU A 248 -7.59 4.01 -16.56
CA GLU A 248 -6.64 3.26 -17.39
C GLU A 248 -5.66 4.19 -18.15
N GLU A 249 -6.07 5.41 -18.46
CA GLU A 249 -5.22 6.42 -19.12
C GLU A 249 -4.21 7.07 -18.14
N SER A 250 -4.38 6.89 -16.83
CA SER A 250 -3.56 7.52 -15.80
C SER A 250 -2.06 7.23 -16.01
N ARG A 251 -1.25 8.28 -15.90
CA ARG A 251 0.22 8.20 -15.87
C ARG A 251 0.77 8.40 -14.46
N TYR A 252 -0.10 8.36 -13.44
CA TYR A 252 0.33 8.41 -12.05
C TYR A 252 1.29 7.27 -11.77
N SER A 253 2.49 7.61 -11.29
CA SER A 253 3.55 6.67 -10.95
C SER A 253 4.02 6.98 -9.54
N SER A 254 3.87 6.00 -8.65
CA SER A 254 4.30 6.09 -7.25
C SER A 254 5.43 5.12 -6.94
N SER A 255 5.57 4.04 -7.71
CA SER A 255 6.64 3.05 -7.58
C SER A 255 7.64 3.19 -8.72
N CYS A 256 8.89 3.45 -8.37
CA CYS A 256 10.03 3.35 -9.28
C CYS A 256 11.12 2.50 -8.63
N THR A 257 11.64 1.56 -9.39
CA THR A 257 12.75 0.71 -8.97
C THR A 257 14.02 1.30 -9.54
N CYS A 258 14.93 1.69 -8.65
CA CYS A 258 16.26 2.19 -9.01
C CYS A 258 17.34 1.12 -8.92
N GLY A 259 17.00 -0.09 -8.44
CA GLY A 259 17.95 -1.10 -8.02
C GLY A 259 18.07 -2.29 -8.98
N GLY A 260 19.32 -2.63 -9.29
CA GLY A 260 19.79 -3.98 -9.63
C GLY A 260 20.95 -4.32 -8.69
N ASN A 261 21.34 -5.59 -8.57
CA ASN A 261 22.49 -6.02 -7.74
C ASN A 261 23.86 -5.49 -8.23
N TYR A 262 23.85 -4.56 -9.18
CA TYR A 262 25.01 -4.09 -9.92
C TYR A 262 24.85 -2.59 -10.21
N ASP A 263 24.81 -1.76 -9.17
CA ASP A 263 24.73 -0.29 -9.30
C ASP A 263 25.88 0.32 -10.15
N ASP A 264 26.91 -0.47 -10.46
CA ASP A 264 28.07 -0.11 -11.30
C ASP A 264 28.08 -0.77 -12.70
N GLU A 265 27.09 -1.60 -13.07
CA GLU A 265 27.08 -2.26 -14.38
C GLU A 265 26.54 -1.33 -15.47
N ASP A 266 27.40 -0.98 -16.43
CA ASP A 266 27.02 -0.17 -17.59
C ASP A 266 26.16 -1.00 -18.57
N PHE A 267 24.90 -0.60 -18.74
CA PHE A 267 24.00 -1.17 -19.72
C PHE A 267 24.22 -0.61 -21.14
N ASN A 268 25.07 0.40 -21.33
CA ASN A 268 25.56 0.94 -22.61
C ASN A 268 24.58 0.82 -23.79
N ASN A 269 23.55 1.68 -23.82
CA ASN A 269 22.48 1.70 -24.82
C ASN A 269 21.51 0.49 -24.81
N GLU A 270 21.53 -0.33 -23.75
CA GLU A 270 20.51 -1.35 -23.47
C GLU A 270 19.55 -0.91 -22.35
N ILE A 271 18.52 -1.72 -22.13
CA ILE A 271 17.55 -1.56 -21.06
C ILE A 271 17.93 -2.48 -19.89
N ASP A 272 18.06 -1.92 -18.70
CA ASP A 272 18.09 -2.72 -17.47
C ASP A 272 16.66 -3.22 -17.16
N PRO A 273 16.41 -4.54 -17.17
CA PRO A 273 15.09 -5.08 -16.93
C PRO A 273 14.55 -4.80 -15.52
N ARG A 274 15.41 -4.41 -14.58
CA ARG A 274 15.07 -4.15 -13.17
C ARG A 274 14.87 -2.66 -12.86
N ARG A 275 15.20 -1.77 -13.80
CA ARG A 275 15.07 -0.32 -13.62
C ARG A 275 13.89 0.25 -14.40
N TYR A 276 12.79 0.46 -13.70
CA TYR A 276 11.52 0.89 -14.28
C TYR A 276 10.73 1.79 -13.33
N CYS A 277 9.72 2.45 -13.89
CA CYS A 277 8.66 3.10 -13.12
C CYS A 277 7.30 2.53 -13.50
N THR A 278 6.50 2.23 -12.48
CA THR A 278 5.17 1.63 -12.62
C THR A 278 4.10 2.72 -12.64
N TYR A 279 3.15 2.61 -13.57
CA TYR A 279 1.93 3.40 -13.59
C TYR A 279 0.86 2.70 -12.75
N ASP A 280 0.99 2.77 -11.43
CA ASP A 280 0.24 1.96 -10.47
C ASP A 280 -1.27 1.96 -10.68
N LEU A 281 -1.85 3.15 -10.89
CA LEU A 281 -3.29 3.28 -11.09
C LEU A 281 -3.75 2.60 -12.38
N ARG A 282 -2.95 2.69 -13.44
CA ARG A 282 -3.23 1.98 -14.70
C ARG A 282 -3.13 0.47 -14.49
N GLN A 283 -2.06 -0.02 -13.87
CA GLN A 283 -1.85 -1.45 -13.63
C GLN A 283 -3.00 -2.09 -12.86
N VAL A 284 -3.39 -1.47 -11.74
CA VAL A 284 -4.54 -1.92 -10.92
C VAL A 284 -5.83 -1.88 -11.72
N THR A 285 -6.06 -0.82 -12.49
CA THR A 285 -7.25 -0.67 -13.31
C THR A 285 -7.36 -1.75 -14.38
N GLN A 286 -6.26 -2.06 -15.08
CA GLN A 286 -6.24 -3.10 -16.10
C GLN A 286 -6.52 -4.49 -15.49
N LEU A 287 -5.95 -4.79 -14.30
CA LEU A 287 -6.29 -6.00 -13.56
C LEU A 287 -7.79 -6.07 -13.24
N SER A 288 -8.36 -4.97 -12.74
CA SER A 288 -9.78 -4.92 -12.39
C SER A 288 -10.70 -5.06 -13.60
N LEU A 289 -10.34 -4.48 -14.75
CA LEU A 289 -11.05 -4.68 -16.01
C LEU A 289 -11.05 -6.17 -16.42
N ARG A 290 -9.89 -6.84 -16.36
CA ARG A 290 -9.79 -8.29 -16.65
C ARG A 290 -10.67 -9.12 -15.72
N ARG A 291 -10.70 -8.77 -14.43
CA ARG A 291 -11.54 -9.41 -13.41
C ARG A 291 -13.04 -9.25 -13.66
N LEU A 292 -13.43 -8.21 -14.39
CA LEU A 292 -14.80 -7.92 -14.82
C LEU A 292 -15.12 -8.52 -16.20
N GLY A 293 -14.18 -9.28 -16.80
CA GLY A 293 -14.35 -9.89 -18.12
C GLY A 293 -14.16 -8.91 -19.28
N VAL A 294 -13.48 -7.79 -19.05
CA VAL A 294 -13.25 -6.74 -20.03
C VAL A 294 -11.77 -6.69 -20.41
N THR A 295 -11.46 -6.78 -21.70
CA THR A 295 -10.08 -6.64 -22.22
C THR A 295 -9.59 -5.20 -22.03
N PRO A 296 -8.49 -4.97 -21.29
CA PRO A 296 -7.89 -3.66 -21.13
C PRO A 296 -7.37 -3.09 -22.46
N LYS A 297 -7.17 -1.77 -22.53
CA LYS A 297 -6.40 -1.12 -23.59
C LYS A 297 -4.94 -1.56 -23.47
N HIS A 298 -4.26 -1.62 -24.61
CA HIS A 298 -2.85 -1.96 -24.68
C HIS A 298 -1.95 -0.75 -24.31
N LEU A 299 -2.20 -0.17 -23.13
CA LEU A 299 -1.36 0.89 -22.56
C LEU A 299 -0.32 0.26 -21.63
N PRO A 300 0.95 0.71 -21.67
CA PRO A 300 2.01 0.10 -20.87
C PRO A 300 1.79 0.39 -19.39
N CYS A 301 1.92 -0.63 -18.53
CA CYS A 301 1.92 -0.47 -17.07
C CYS A 301 3.28 -0.02 -16.52
N HIS A 302 4.35 -0.24 -17.27
CA HIS A 302 5.72 0.12 -16.87
C HIS A 302 6.38 1.00 -17.92
N SER A 303 7.26 1.88 -17.46
CA SER A 303 8.15 2.68 -18.29
C SER A 303 9.59 2.39 -17.96
N PHE A 304 10.42 2.34 -18.99
CA PHE A 304 11.85 2.03 -18.90
C PHE A 304 12.68 3.21 -19.38
N LYS A 305 13.94 3.23 -18.98
CA LYS A 305 14.92 4.21 -19.44
C LYS A 305 16.08 3.47 -20.11
N LEU A 306 16.62 4.09 -21.14
CA LEU A 306 17.85 3.67 -21.81
C LEU A 306 18.97 4.58 -21.32
N GLU A 307 20.08 4.00 -20.91
CA GLU A 307 21.27 4.77 -20.56
C GLU A 307 22.13 4.98 -21.79
N LYS A 308 22.42 6.25 -22.09
CA LYS A 308 23.27 6.65 -23.20
C LYS A 308 24.20 7.76 -22.74
N ASP A 309 25.50 7.53 -22.85
CA ASP A 309 26.54 8.49 -22.48
C ASP A 309 26.39 9.02 -21.03
N GLY A 310 25.98 8.13 -20.10
CA GLY A 310 25.70 8.48 -18.70
C GLY A 310 24.38 9.22 -18.46
N ILE A 311 23.53 9.36 -19.48
CA ILE A 311 22.23 10.03 -19.40
C ILE A 311 21.11 9.00 -19.57
N ALA A 312 20.18 8.97 -18.61
CA ALA A 312 18.98 8.13 -18.67
C ALA A 312 17.87 8.79 -19.50
N ILE A 313 17.54 8.21 -20.65
CA ILE A 313 16.53 8.72 -21.60
C ILE A 313 15.30 7.80 -21.57
N PRO A 314 14.05 8.33 -21.55
CA PRO A 314 12.86 7.49 -21.61
C PRO A 314 12.85 6.60 -22.86
N PHE A 315 12.69 5.30 -22.67
CA PHE A 315 12.57 4.35 -23.77
C PHE A 315 11.17 4.42 -24.39
N LYS A 316 11.12 4.38 -25.73
CA LYS A 316 9.87 4.26 -26.49
C LYS A 316 9.97 3.01 -27.34
N SER A 317 9.09 2.04 -27.07
CA SER A 317 9.03 0.83 -27.88
C SER A 317 8.65 1.17 -29.32
N THR A 318 9.11 0.36 -30.26
CA THR A 318 8.59 0.37 -31.63
C THR A 318 7.09 0.11 -31.63
N VAL A 319 6.38 0.71 -32.58
CA VAL A 319 4.96 0.42 -32.79
C VAL A 319 4.84 -1.02 -33.23
N GLN A 320 4.04 -1.80 -32.51
CA GLN A 320 3.76 -3.19 -32.86
C GLN A 320 2.71 -3.22 -33.96
N GLU A 321 3.04 -3.86 -35.09
CA GLU A 321 2.08 -4.09 -36.18
C GLU A 321 1.10 -5.21 -35.85
N ARG A 322 1.49 -6.14 -34.98
CA ARG A 322 0.69 -7.32 -34.60
C ARG A 322 0.05 -7.15 -33.22
N PRO A 323 -1.13 -7.76 -32.98
CA PRO A 323 -1.67 -7.90 -31.63
C PRO A 323 -0.67 -8.59 -30.69
N ARG A 324 -0.61 -8.14 -29.43
CA ARG A 324 0.32 -8.66 -28.41
C ARG A 324 0.27 -10.17 -28.24
N HIS A 325 -0.94 -10.76 -28.32
CA HIS A 325 -1.15 -12.19 -28.16
C HIS A 325 -0.61 -13.04 -29.33
N GLU A 326 -0.35 -12.44 -30.49
CA GLU A 326 0.32 -13.10 -31.61
C GLU A 326 1.84 -12.90 -31.53
N ALA A 327 2.27 -11.70 -31.15
CA ALA A 327 3.68 -11.34 -31.02
C ALA A 327 4.40 -12.11 -29.89
N VAL A 328 3.66 -12.64 -28.92
CA VAL A 328 4.18 -13.44 -27.80
C VAL A 328 4.92 -14.70 -28.24
N GLU A 329 4.58 -15.27 -29.39
CA GLU A 329 5.27 -16.45 -29.94
C GLU A 329 6.66 -16.11 -30.51
N LEU A 330 6.96 -14.82 -30.71
CA LEU A 330 8.24 -14.34 -31.22
C LEU A 330 9.26 -14.15 -30.09
N VAL A 331 8.86 -14.24 -28.82
CA VAL A 331 9.77 -14.04 -27.69
C VAL A 331 10.52 -15.33 -27.38
N GLU A 332 11.86 -15.26 -27.45
CA GLU A 332 12.74 -16.41 -27.30
C GLU A 332 13.75 -16.21 -26.16
N VAL A 333 14.29 -17.32 -25.65
CA VAL A 333 15.42 -17.31 -24.73
C VAL A 333 16.63 -16.68 -25.44
N GLY A 334 17.34 -15.80 -24.75
CA GLY A 334 18.47 -15.04 -25.29
C GLY A 334 18.12 -13.63 -25.71
N MET A 335 16.83 -13.28 -25.88
CA MET A 335 16.42 -11.91 -26.21
C MET A 335 16.77 -10.93 -25.09
N SER A 336 17.19 -9.73 -25.47
CA SER A 336 17.42 -8.63 -24.53
C SER A 336 16.11 -7.99 -24.06
N ALA A 337 16.14 -7.28 -22.93
CA ALA A 337 14.99 -6.51 -22.45
C ALA A 337 14.46 -5.53 -23.52
N ARG A 338 15.36 -4.90 -24.29
CA ARG A 338 15.01 -3.99 -25.38
C ARG A 338 14.28 -4.71 -26.52
N GLU A 339 14.74 -5.90 -26.91
CA GLU A 339 14.11 -6.71 -27.95
C GLU A 339 12.71 -7.16 -27.52
N VAL A 340 12.55 -7.61 -26.27
CA VAL A 340 11.25 -7.99 -25.71
C VAL A 340 10.28 -6.81 -25.71
N LEU A 341 10.71 -5.63 -25.24
CA LEU A 341 9.86 -4.43 -25.22
C LEU A 341 9.42 -4.00 -26.63
N ASN A 342 10.29 -4.14 -27.62
CA ASN A 342 9.94 -3.85 -29.02
C ASN A 342 9.00 -4.90 -29.62
N THR A 343 9.07 -6.15 -29.15
CA THR A 343 8.28 -7.27 -29.67
C THR A 343 6.88 -7.31 -29.07
N ILE A 344 6.76 -7.30 -27.73
CA ILE A 344 5.49 -7.50 -27.01
C ILE A 344 5.15 -6.41 -25.99
N GLY A 345 5.97 -5.37 -25.91
CA GLY A 345 5.68 -4.17 -25.11
C GLY A 345 6.10 -4.34 -23.67
N ALA A 346 5.76 -3.33 -22.86
CA ALA A 346 6.02 -3.36 -21.42
C ALA A 346 5.26 -4.52 -20.76
N PRO A 347 5.83 -5.18 -19.74
CA PRO A 347 5.12 -6.18 -18.96
C PRO A 347 3.96 -5.56 -18.16
N ASP A 348 3.00 -6.39 -17.77
CA ASP A 348 1.91 -6.00 -16.87
C ASP A 348 2.38 -6.01 -15.41
N TYR A 349 3.34 -6.87 -15.05
CA TYR A 349 3.93 -6.98 -13.70
C TYR A 349 5.42 -7.30 -13.79
N ILE A 350 6.19 -6.87 -12.80
CA ILE A 350 7.61 -7.19 -12.67
C ILE A 350 7.85 -7.63 -11.24
N ASP A 351 8.41 -8.82 -11.06
CA ASP A 351 8.83 -9.34 -9.77
C ASP A 351 10.31 -9.72 -9.85
N HIS A 352 11.16 -8.96 -9.17
CA HIS A 352 12.62 -9.09 -9.21
C HIS A 352 13.21 -9.22 -10.63
N ASP A 353 13.53 -10.44 -11.07
CA ASP A 353 14.13 -10.76 -12.36
C ASP A 353 13.11 -11.27 -13.40
N THR A 354 11.83 -11.30 -13.05
CA THR A 354 10.79 -11.89 -13.87
C THR A 354 9.79 -10.83 -14.33
N TRP A 355 9.64 -10.72 -15.66
CA TRP A 355 8.59 -9.94 -16.29
C TRP A 355 7.39 -10.80 -16.59
N SER A 356 6.21 -10.30 -16.26
CA SER A 356 4.97 -11.04 -16.39
C SER A 356 3.96 -10.28 -17.25
N TYR A 357 3.32 -11.01 -18.15
CA TYR A 357 2.41 -10.51 -19.18
C TYR A 357 1.07 -11.23 -19.04
N ASP A 358 0.00 -10.47 -18.92
CA ASP A 358 -1.36 -11.02 -19.00
C ASP A 358 -1.86 -10.91 -20.43
N ILE A 359 -2.03 -12.07 -21.07
CA ILE A 359 -2.36 -12.18 -22.48
C ILE A 359 -3.85 -12.47 -22.63
N ASP A 360 -4.57 -11.49 -23.15
CA ASP A 360 -6.02 -11.53 -23.43
C ASP A 360 -6.34 -12.34 -24.71
N ALA A 361 -5.76 -13.53 -24.85
CA ALA A 361 -6.03 -14.49 -25.92
C ALA A 361 -7.30 -15.32 -25.65
N SER A 362 -7.66 -16.19 -26.60
CA SER A 362 -8.71 -17.20 -26.43
C SER A 362 -8.13 -18.60 -26.69
N PRO A 363 -7.81 -19.38 -25.64
CA PRO A 363 -7.97 -19.09 -24.21
C PRO A 363 -6.91 -18.09 -23.67
N PRO A 364 -7.24 -17.33 -22.60
CA PRO A 364 -6.30 -16.39 -22.00
C PRO A 364 -5.23 -17.12 -21.17
N PHE A 365 -4.05 -16.54 -21.07
CA PHE A 365 -2.93 -17.09 -20.31
C PHE A 365 -2.02 -15.98 -19.77
N SER A 366 -1.12 -16.33 -18.85
CA SER A 366 -0.03 -15.45 -18.42
C SER A 366 1.30 -15.98 -18.97
N LEU A 367 2.14 -15.08 -19.47
CA LEU A 367 3.52 -15.37 -19.87
C LEU A 367 4.47 -14.76 -18.85
N ASN A 368 5.38 -15.59 -18.32
CA ASN A 368 6.49 -15.16 -17.48
C ASN A 368 7.81 -15.30 -18.25
N LEU A 369 8.62 -14.24 -18.19
CA LEU A 369 9.95 -14.16 -18.77
C LEU A 369 10.94 -13.89 -17.64
N THR A 370 11.84 -14.84 -17.36
CA THR A 370 12.90 -14.65 -16.36
C THR A 370 14.14 -14.14 -17.06
N PHE A 371 14.80 -13.14 -16.46
CA PHE A 371 16.00 -12.51 -16.97
C PHE A 371 17.21 -12.87 -16.11
N ASN A 372 18.38 -13.00 -16.73
CA ASN A 372 19.63 -12.75 -16.01
C ASN A 372 19.86 -11.22 -15.92
N ALA A 373 21.11 -10.76 -15.87
CA ALA A 373 21.38 -9.32 -15.89
C ALA A 373 20.88 -8.63 -17.17
N ARG A 374 20.85 -9.31 -18.33
CA ARG A 374 20.66 -8.66 -19.65
C ARG A 374 19.61 -9.33 -20.53
N ASN A 375 19.50 -10.65 -20.47
CA ASN A 375 18.76 -11.46 -21.44
C ASN A 375 17.77 -12.39 -20.77
N VAL A 376 16.72 -12.74 -21.49
CA VAL A 376 15.75 -13.78 -21.13
C VAL A 376 16.48 -15.12 -21.00
N THR A 377 16.34 -15.78 -19.86
CA THR A 377 16.89 -17.11 -19.58
C THR A 377 15.83 -18.21 -19.58
N ALA A 378 14.57 -17.85 -19.30
CA ALA A 378 13.46 -18.79 -19.32
C ALA A 378 12.16 -18.12 -19.75
N THR A 379 11.31 -18.88 -20.43
CA THR A 379 9.94 -18.49 -20.77
C THR A 379 8.97 -19.54 -20.23
N LYS A 380 7.86 -19.09 -19.63
CA LYS A 380 6.85 -19.98 -19.07
C LYS A 380 5.45 -19.44 -19.36
N LYS A 381 4.63 -20.22 -20.06
CA LYS A 381 3.20 -19.97 -20.23
C LYS A 381 2.44 -20.74 -19.15
N GLU A 382 1.47 -20.08 -18.52
CA GLU A 382 0.64 -20.70 -17.49
C GLU A 382 -0.80 -20.21 -17.53
N ALA A 383 -1.65 -20.84 -16.72
CA ALA A 383 -3.02 -20.41 -16.54
C ALA A 383 -3.06 -18.92 -16.15
N PRO A 384 -4.10 -18.18 -16.57
CA PRO A 384 -4.17 -16.73 -16.36
C PRO A 384 -4.12 -16.39 -14.87
N LEU A 385 -3.02 -15.77 -14.42
CA LEU A 385 -2.74 -15.52 -13.00
C LEU A 385 -3.77 -14.61 -12.34
N TRP A 386 -4.40 -13.71 -13.10
CA TRP A 386 -5.48 -12.85 -12.60
C TRP A 386 -6.78 -13.59 -12.25
N LYS A 387 -6.89 -14.87 -12.65
CA LYS A 387 -7.98 -15.77 -12.24
C LYS A 387 -7.60 -16.69 -11.09
N SER A 388 -6.33 -16.71 -10.68
CA SER A 388 -5.79 -17.66 -9.69
C SER A 388 -5.57 -16.99 -8.33
N GLY A 389 -6.58 -17.04 -7.46
CA GLY A 389 -6.47 -16.60 -6.08
C GLY A 389 -5.92 -15.17 -5.94
N LEU A 390 -4.84 -15.02 -5.17
CA LEU A 390 -4.18 -13.75 -4.85
C LEU A 390 -2.90 -13.47 -5.67
N ALA A 391 -2.58 -14.28 -6.70
CA ALA A 391 -1.29 -14.22 -7.37
C ALA A 391 -0.95 -12.83 -7.95
N ARG A 392 -1.94 -12.12 -8.52
CA ARG A 392 -1.74 -10.74 -9.00
C ARG A 392 -1.84 -9.70 -7.89
N ASP A 393 -2.52 -10.01 -6.80
CA ASP A 393 -2.69 -9.12 -5.66
C ASP A 393 -1.39 -8.99 -4.88
N GLU A 394 -0.66 -10.09 -4.74
CA GLU A 394 0.70 -10.12 -4.20
C GLU A 394 1.64 -9.31 -5.10
N ALA A 395 1.61 -9.52 -6.42
CA ALA A 395 2.41 -8.77 -7.38
C ALA A 395 2.08 -7.26 -7.48
N LEU A 396 0.98 -6.79 -6.88
CA LEU A 396 0.62 -5.37 -6.81
C LEU A 396 1.02 -4.71 -5.48
N ALA A 397 1.23 -5.52 -4.45
CA ALA A 397 1.51 -5.08 -3.09
C ALA A 397 2.99 -4.79 -2.85
N PHE A 398 3.87 -5.17 -3.79
CA PHE A 398 5.34 -5.06 -3.71
C PHE A 398 5.91 -4.26 -4.87
#